data_AF-A0A0F9NCA0-F1
#
_entry.id   AF-A0A0F9NCA0-F1
#
_cell.length_a   1.000
_cell.length_b   1.000
_cell.length_c   1.000
_cell.angle_alpha   90.00
_cell.angle_beta   90.00
_cell.angle_gamma   90.00
#
_symmetry.space_group_name_H-M   'P 1'
#
loop_
_entity.id
_entity.type
_entity.pdbx_description
1 polymer ?
#
loop_
_entity_poly.entity_id
_entity_poly.type
_entity_poly.pdbx_seq_one_letter_code
_entity_poly.pdbx_strand_id
1 'polypeptide(L)'
;MKLPETDKTRYDVHSPTLVDDIKKAIPPFDKYEGDLPIKKLSQYIILMYDPESPMRREVGHYMQRKSACAEVVGFKKEGSKWMLPIDELLIGKDEDANKLFVAYIAHLAIPEYLELITLLEIQRVKSMEAFSGNVTDNTHKTIAAVTKSISEITKKLFGSGEEDEIKAARRALYEQADIDKPPMPEDMVDKLNEGPLPEDMNPYGDYRVEEGKFLGDEEPL
;
A
#
# COMPACT_ATOMS: atom_id res chain seq x y z
N MET A 1 -2.78 -2.92 10.73
CA MET A 1 -1.90 -3.69 9.83
C MET A 1 -0.62 -4.03 10.60
N LYS A 2 -0.03 -5.22 10.43
CA LYS A 2 1.24 -5.59 11.09
C LYS A 2 2.41 -5.23 10.16
N LEU A 3 3.59 -5.01 10.72
CA LEU A 3 4.83 -4.85 9.95
C LEU A 3 5.08 -6.13 9.11
N PRO A 4 5.29 -6.02 7.79
CA PRO A 4 5.59 -7.18 6.94
C PRO A 4 6.98 -7.74 7.27
N GLU A 5 7.22 -9.00 6.88
CA GLU A 5 8.56 -9.58 6.94
C GLU A 5 9.49 -8.87 5.93
N THR A 6 10.71 -8.57 6.36
CA THR A 6 11.67 -7.78 5.57
C THR A 6 13.02 -8.48 5.47
N ASP A 7 13.00 -9.76 5.07
CA ASP A 7 14.21 -10.61 5.07
C ASP A 7 15.26 -10.19 4.02
N LYS A 8 14.86 -9.38 3.04
CA LYS A 8 15.73 -8.94 1.92
C LYS A 8 16.06 -7.46 1.93
N THR A 9 15.42 -6.68 2.80
CA THR A 9 15.77 -5.26 2.91
C THR A 9 17.13 -5.11 3.55
N ARG A 10 17.80 -3.99 3.29
CA ARG A 10 19.14 -3.72 3.81
C ARG A 10 19.19 -3.67 5.34
N TYR A 11 18.07 -3.31 5.96
CA TYR A 11 17.89 -3.29 7.40
C TYR A 11 16.59 -4.02 7.73
N ASP A 12 16.61 -4.87 8.75
CA ASP A 12 15.42 -5.54 9.27
C ASP A 12 14.57 -4.56 10.10
N VAL A 13 13.33 -4.31 9.68
CA VAL A 13 12.43 -3.37 10.34
C VAL A 13 11.98 -3.83 11.73
N HIS A 14 12.13 -5.12 12.04
CA HIS A 14 11.81 -5.71 13.35
C HIS A 14 13.00 -5.72 14.30
N SER A 15 14.21 -5.46 13.81
CA SER A 15 15.42 -5.50 14.61
C SER A 15 15.35 -4.57 15.84
N PRO A 16 15.71 -5.04 17.04
CA PRO A 16 15.77 -4.19 18.23
C PRO A 16 16.88 -3.14 18.12
N THR A 17 17.94 -3.39 17.34
CA THR A 17 19.09 -2.49 17.15
C THR A 17 18.96 -1.60 15.92
N LEU A 18 17.82 -1.66 15.22
CA LEU A 18 17.58 -0.96 13.95
C LEU A 18 18.06 0.50 13.94
N VAL A 19 17.70 1.26 14.98
CA VAL A 19 18.04 2.69 15.07
C VAL A 19 19.55 2.89 15.20
N ASP A 20 20.21 2.09 16.03
CA ASP A 20 21.65 2.20 16.26
C ASP A 20 22.44 1.82 15.01
N ASP A 21 22.02 0.75 14.33
CA ASP A 21 22.63 0.27 13.10
C ASP A 21 22.53 1.34 11.99
N ILE A 22 21.36 1.96 11.84
CA ILE A 22 21.13 3.03 10.86
C ILE A 22 21.94 4.29 11.22
N LYS A 23 21.94 4.72 12.48
CA LYS A 23 22.71 5.91 12.92
C LYS A 23 24.20 5.76 12.64
N LYS A 24 24.74 4.55 12.90
CA LYS A 24 26.14 4.22 12.63
C LYS A 24 26.47 4.28 11.13
N ALA A 25 25.54 3.86 10.28
CA ALA A 25 25.76 3.78 8.84
C ALA A 25 25.41 5.08 8.09
N ILE A 26 24.48 5.88 8.61
CA ILE A 26 23.88 7.04 7.94
C ILE A 26 23.89 8.23 8.92
N PRO A 27 24.97 9.05 8.95
CA PRO A 27 25.19 10.08 9.97
C PRO A 27 24.04 11.08 10.18
N PRO A 28 23.26 11.48 9.14
CA PRO A 28 22.08 12.33 9.36
C PRO A 28 21.04 11.77 10.34
N PHE A 29 20.91 10.44 10.50
CA PHE A 29 19.98 9.85 11.46
C PHE A 29 20.39 10.09 12.91
N ASP A 30 21.68 10.29 13.18
CA ASP A 30 22.15 10.58 14.53
C ASP A 30 21.81 12.01 14.96
N LYS A 31 21.66 12.92 13.98
CA LYS A 31 21.37 14.34 14.16
C LYS A 31 19.88 14.68 14.00
N TYR A 32 19.00 13.68 14.03
CA TYR A 32 17.57 13.91 13.87
C TYR A 32 16.97 14.56 15.13
N GLU A 33 16.39 15.74 14.96
CA GLU A 33 15.78 16.54 16.04
C GLU A 33 14.25 16.74 15.86
N GLY A 34 13.64 16.05 14.88
CA GLY A 34 12.22 16.23 14.56
C GLY A 34 11.26 15.54 15.53
N ASP A 35 9.96 15.85 15.38
CA ASP A 35 8.90 15.44 16.31
C ASP A 35 8.49 13.96 16.23
N LEU A 36 8.91 13.26 15.17
CA LEU A 36 8.48 11.87 14.93
C LEU A 36 9.37 10.87 15.65
N PRO A 37 8.81 9.77 16.19
CA PRO A 37 9.63 8.73 16.80
C PRO A 37 10.62 8.13 15.78
N ILE A 38 11.92 8.33 16.01
CA ILE A 38 12.98 7.94 15.06
C ILE A 38 12.92 6.47 14.64
N LYS A 39 12.50 5.57 15.54
CA LYS A 39 12.31 4.15 15.22
C LYS A 39 11.23 3.95 14.16
N LYS A 40 10.07 4.60 14.31
CA LYS A 40 8.98 4.53 13.34
C LYS A 40 9.37 5.19 12.02
N LEU A 41 10.02 6.34 12.08
CA LEU A 41 10.51 7.03 10.89
C LEU A 41 11.51 6.15 10.11
N SER A 42 12.43 5.48 10.81
CA SER A 42 13.39 4.54 10.21
C SER A 42 12.69 3.36 9.52
N GLN A 43 11.72 2.74 10.20
CA GLN A 43 10.90 1.66 9.61
C GLN A 43 10.15 2.13 8.38
N TYR A 44 9.55 3.32 8.43
CA TYR A 44 8.84 3.93 7.31
C TYR A 44 9.77 4.14 6.10
N ILE A 45 10.97 4.68 6.34
CA ILE A 45 11.96 4.96 5.29
C ILE A 45 12.38 3.67 4.58
N ILE A 46 12.68 2.61 5.34
CA ILE A 46 13.06 1.31 4.78
C ILE A 46 11.91 0.73 3.95
N LEU A 47 10.70 0.69 4.53
CA LEU A 47 9.54 0.15 3.82
C LEU A 47 9.19 0.95 2.56
N MET A 48 9.40 2.27 2.58
CA MET A 48 9.09 3.13 1.43
C MET A 48 10.15 3.05 0.33
N TYR A 49 11.43 3.07 0.72
CA TYR A 49 12.53 3.35 -0.19
C TYR A 49 13.51 2.21 -0.40
N ASP A 50 13.51 1.13 0.40
CA ASP A 50 14.35 -0.02 0.09
C ASP A 50 13.86 -0.70 -1.21
N PRO A 51 14.73 -0.95 -2.21
CA PRO A 51 14.35 -1.63 -3.46
C PRO A 51 13.71 -3.01 -3.24
N GLU A 52 14.15 -3.73 -2.21
CA GLU A 52 13.68 -5.07 -1.85
C GLU A 52 12.48 -5.04 -0.88
N SER A 53 11.96 -3.85 -0.56
CA SER A 53 10.81 -3.71 0.33
C SER A 53 9.58 -4.48 -0.20
N PRO A 54 8.88 -5.26 0.65
CA PRO A 54 7.62 -5.91 0.27
C PRO A 54 6.55 -4.88 -0.17
N MET A 55 6.54 -3.69 0.44
CA MET A 55 5.60 -2.62 0.10
C MET A 55 5.75 -2.14 -1.34
N ARG A 56 6.93 -2.29 -1.94
CA ARG A 56 7.15 -1.97 -3.35
C ARG A 56 6.46 -2.95 -4.29
N ARG A 57 6.48 -4.23 -3.93
CA ARG A 57 5.87 -5.33 -4.70
C ARG A 57 4.35 -5.32 -4.54
N GLU A 58 3.87 -5.08 -3.32
CA GLU A 58 2.45 -5.14 -2.98
C GLU A 58 1.69 -3.87 -3.38
N VAL A 59 2.34 -2.69 -3.25
CA VAL A 59 1.70 -1.40 -3.52
C VAL A 59 2.45 -0.68 -4.63
N GLY A 60 2.08 -0.95 -5.88
CA GLY A 60 2.74 -0.40 -7.07
C GLY A 60 2.68 1.14 -7.15
N HIS A 61 1.55 1.75 -6.75
CA HIS A 61 1.36 3.19 -6.86
C HIS A 61 2.09 3.96 -5.74
N TYR A 62 2.94 4.91 -6.12
CA TYR A 62 3.81 5.65 -5.20
C TYR A 62 3.07 6.35 -4.04
N MET A 63 1.96 7.04 -4.33
CA MET A 63 1.19 7.73 -3.27
C MET A 63 0.47 6.78 -2.32
N GLN A 64 -0.05 5.67 -2.86
CA GLN A 64 -0.75 4.68 -2.05
C GLN A 64 0.26 4.00 -1.13
N ARG A 65 1.49 3.77 -1.62
CA ARG A 65 2.57 3.20 -0.84
C ARG A 65 2.97 4.07 0.36
N LYS A 66 3.07 5.39 0.18
CA LYS A 66 3.32 6.31 1.32
C LYS A 66 2.28 6.12 2.43
N SER A 67 0.99 6.15 2.08
CA SER A 67 -0.08 5.95 3.05
C SER A 67 -0.04 4.55 3.67
N ALA A 68 0.15 3.50 2.86
CA ALA A 68 0.20 2.13 3.33
C ALA A 68 1.38 1.87 4.27
N CYS A 69 2.58 2.37 3.95
CA CYS A 69 3.75 2.29 4.83
C CYS A 69 3.49 3.00 6.17
N ALA A 70 2.85 4.16 6.15
CA ALA A 70 2.51 4.88 7.38
C ALA A 70 1.52 4.11 8.27
N GLU A 71 0.55 3.41 7.68
CA GLU A 71 -0.39 2.54 8.40
C GLU A 71 0.30 1.32 9.00
N VAL A 72 1.18 0.70 8.22
CA VAL A 72 1.96 -0.49 8.59
C VAL A 72 2.89 -0.21 9.77
N VAL A 73 3.52 0.97 9.80
CA VAL A 73 4.38 1.44 10.90
C VAL A 73 3.56 1.89 12.13
N GLY A 74 2.24 2.04 11.96
CA GLY A 74 1.32 2.44 13.02
C GLY A 74 1.47 3.91 13.40
N PHE A 75 1.62 4.80 12.41
CA PHE A 75 1.44 6.23 12.65
C PHE A 75 -0.02 6.53 13.02
N LYS A 76 -0.22 7.56 13.85
CA LYS A 76 -1.53 7.85 14.45
C LYS A 76 -2.44 8.59 13.46
N LYS A 77 -3.72 8.22 13.48
CA LYS A 77 -4.83 8.92 12.81
C LYS A 77 -5.84 9.42 13.84
N GLU A 78 -6.47 10.54 13.53
CA GLU A 78 -7.68 11.03 14.19
C GLU A 78 -8.87 10.75 13.26
N GLY A 79 -9.56 9.63 13.51
CA GLY A 79 -10.58 9.12 12.60
C GLY A 79 -9.97 8.73 11.25
N SER A 80 -10.42 9.37 10.17
CA SER A 80 -9.90 9.14 8.81
C SER A 80 -8.70 10.01 8.43
N LYS A 81 -8.33 10.99 9.28
CA LYS A 81 -7.27 11.95 8.98
C LYS A 81 -5.97 11.60 9.70
N TRP A 82 -4.85 11.86 9.05
CA TRP A 82 -3.54 11.77 9.68
C TRP A 82 -3.37 12.91 10.69
N MET A 83 -2.67 12.64 11.80
CA MET A 83 -2.21 13.74 12.65
C MET A 83 -1.29 14.68 11.86
N LEU A 84 -1.30 15.97 12.16
CA LEU A 84 -0.59 17.00 11.37
C LEU A 84 0.88 16.65 11.07
N PRO A 85 1.72 16.18 12.04
CA PRO A 85 3.10 15.82 11.74
C PRO A 85 3.23 14.66 10.73
N ILE A 86 2.26 13.74 10.73
CA ILE A 86 2.24 12.60 9.79
C ILE A 86 1.73 13.06 8.43
N ASP A 87 0.74 13.94 8.39
CA ASP A 87 0.28 14.54 7.14
C ASP A 87 1.43 15.29 6.47
N GLU A 88 2.15 16.13 7.22
CA GLU A 88 3.34 16.86 6.78
C GLU A 88 4.46 15.94 6.28
N LEU A 89 4.72 14.83 6.97
CA LEU A 89 5.64 13.78 6.50
C LEU A 89 5.22 13.21 5.15
N LEU A 90 3.96 12.79 5.01
CA LEU A 90 3.43 12.13 3.81
C LEU A 90 3.44 13.08 2.60
N ILE A 91 3.15 14.36 2.85
CA ILE A 91 3.20 15.40 1.83
C ILE A 91 4.59 16.02 1.66
N GLY A 92 5.61 15.57 2.38
CA GLY A 92 6.99 16.01 2.24
C GLY A 92 7.25 17.46 2.67
N LYS A 93 6.48 17.97 3.64
CA LYS A 93 6.73 19.29 4.28
C LYS A 93 7.64 19.21 5.51
N ASP A 94 7.83 18.02 6.07
CA ASP A 94 8.76 17.80 7.19
C ASP A 94 10.21 17.81 6.69
N GLU A 95 10.92 18.93 6.91
CA GLU A 95 12.30 19.12 6.45
C GLU A 95 13.28 18.13 7.10
N ASP A 96 13.08 17.79 8.37
CA ASP A 96 13.99 16.90 9.09
C ASP A 96 13.82 15.46 8.64
N ALA A 97 12.58 15.01 8.41
CA ALA A 97 12.33 13.72 7.80
C ALA A 97 12.85 13.66 6.35
N ASN A 98 12.67 14.73 5.56
CA ASN A 98 13.17 14.81 4.20
C ASN A 98 14.70 14.66 4.13
N LYS A 99 15.44 15.25 5.08
CA LYS A 99 16.91 15.04 5.19
C LYS A 99 17.25 13.56 5.38
N LEU A 100 16.48 12.84 6.20
CA LEU A 100 16.68 11.40 6.39
C LEU A 100 16.33 10.58 5.14
N PHE A 101 15.28 10.97 4.41
CA PHE A 101 14.90 10.32 3.16
C PHE A 101 16.03 10.39 2.14
N VAL A 102 16.55 11.61 1.91
CA VAL A 102 17.66 11.85 0.99
C VAL A 102 18.91 11.10 1.45
N ALA A 103 19.25 11.16 2.74
CA ALA A 103 20.41 10.46 3.29
C ALA A 103 20.32 8.94 3.11
N TYR A 104 19.13 8.36 3.33
CA TYR A 104 18.91 6.93 3.15
C TYR A 104 19.00 6.51 1.68
N ILE A 105 18.32 7.23 0.78
CA ILE A 105 18.36 6.91 -0.66
C ILE A 105 19.77 7.07 -1.21
N ALA A 106 20.50 8.11 -0.81
CA ALA A 106 21.90 8.30 -1.19
C ALA A 106 22.80 7.16 -0.66
N HIS A 107 22.53 6.67 0.55
CA HIS A 107 23.26 5.55 1.15
C HIS A 107 23.05 4.22 0.39
N LEU A 108 21.94 4.06 -0.35
CA LEU A 108 21.76 2.90 -1.24
C LEU A 108 22.78 2.88 -2.38
N ALA A 109 23.39 4.02 -2.73
CA ALA A 109 24.41 4.14 -3.77
C ALA A 109 23.95 3.62 -5.15
N ILE A 110 22.67 3.78 -5.47
CA ILE A 110 22.07 3.46 -6.77
C ILE A 110 21.60 4.78 -7.41
N PRO A 111 22.42 5.43 -8.25
CA PRO A 111 22.13 6.75 -8.80
C PRO A 111 20.80 6.83 -9.56
N GLU A 112 20.52 5.83 -10.39
CA GLU A 112 19.27 5.74 -11.14
C GLU A 112 18.05 5.67 -10.22
N TYR A 113 18.20 5.06 -9.06
CA TYR A 113 17.11 4.94 -8.12
C TYR A 113 16.84 6.25 -7.37
N LEU A 114 17.90 6.98 -7.02
CA LEU A 114 17.76 8.36 -6.51
C LEU A 114 17.07 9.25 -7.55
N GLU A 115 17.45 9.14 -8.82
CA GLU A 115 16.81 9.86 -9.92
C GLU A 115 15.32 9.49 -10.03
N LEU A 116 14.98 8.20 -9.98
CA LEU A 116 13.59 7.73 -10.02
C LEU A 116 12.74 8.35 -8.90
N ILE A 117 13.22 8.31 -7.65
CA ILE A 117 12.48 8.90 -6.52
C ILE A 117 12.31 10.41 -6.69
N THR A 118 13.35 11.09 -7.17
CA THR A 118 13.30 12.53 -7.44
C THR A 118 12.24 12.87 -8.48
N LEU A 119 12.20 12.12 -9.59
CA LEU A 119 11.19 12.31 -10.64
C LEU A 119 9.77 12.05 -10.14
N LEU A 120 9.55 11.03 -9.30
CA LEU A 120 8.25 10.74 -8.70
C LEU A 120 7.75 11.90 -7.83
N GLU A 121 8.63 12.54 -7.04
CA GLU A 121 8.27 13.74 -6.27
C GLU A 121 8.02 14.96 -7.16
N ILE A 122 8.80 15.17 -8.22
CA ILE A 122 8.55 16.26 -9.19
C ILE A 122 7.18 16.07 -9.87
N GLN A 123 6.87 14.85 -10.33
CA GLN A 123 5.60 14.53 -10.96
C GLN A 123 4.43 14.85 -10.03
N ARG A 124 4.57 14.52 -8.74
CA ARG A 124 3.58 14.84 -7.71
C ARG A 124 3.35 16.33 -7.58
N VAL A 125 4.42 17.09 -7.33
CA VAL A 125 4.33 18.54 -7.12
C VAL A 125 3.68 19.21 -8.33
N LYS A 126 4.09 18.83 -9.54
CA LYS A 126 3.50 19.37 -10.78
C LYS A 126 2.05 18.95 -11.01
N SER A 127 1.69 17.73 -10.62
CA SER A 127 0.29 17.29 -10.68
C SER A 127 -0.58 18.06 -9.69
N MET A 128 -0.08 18.31 -8.47
CA MET A 128 -0.78 19.13 -7.47
C MET A 128 -0.97 20.57 -7.93
N GLU A 129 0.07 21.21 -8.48
CA GLU A 129 -0.01 22.55 -9.09
C GLU A 129 -1.08 22.58 -10.21
N ALA A 130 -1.12 21.54 -11.03
CA ALA A 130 -2.10 21.45 -12.12
C ALA A 130 -3.55 21.36 -11.57
N PHE A 131 -3.78 20.51 -10.57
CA PHE A 131 -5.11 20.37 -9.95
C PHE A 131 -5.53 21.61 -9.16
N SER A 132 -4.59 22.38 -8.62
CA SER A 132 -4.91 23.63 -7.92
C SER A 132 -5.21 24.80 -8.87
N GLY A 133 -5.23 24.58 -10.19
CA GLY A 133 -5.46 25.61 -11.19
C GLY A 133 -4.25 26.51 -11.48
N ASN A 134 -3.09 26.23 -10.88
CA ASN A 134 -1.84 26.95 -11.13
C ASN A 134 -1.12 26.40 -12.38
N VAL A 135 -1.88 26.14 -13.44
CA VAL A 135 -1.38 25.57 -14.69
C VAL A 135 -0.68 26.67 -15.49
N THR A 136 0.62 26.52 -15.69
CA THR A 136 1.37 27.27 -16.70
C THR A 136 1.35 26.51 -18.04
N ASP A 137 1.60 27.21 -19.15
CA ASP A 137 1.67 26.61 -20.50
C ASP A 137 2.65 25.43 -20.61
N ASN A 138 3.64 25.34 -19.71
CA ASN A 138 4.64 24.26 -19.69
C ASN A 138 4.33 23.11 -18.72
N THR A 139 3.27 23.20 -17.93
CA THR A 139 2.95 22.20 -16.89
C THR A 139 2.67 20.83 -17.51
N HIS A 140 1.85 20.78 -18.56
CA HIS A 140 1.53 19.55 -19.28
C HIS A 140 2.77 18.90 -19.92
N LYS A 141 3.67 19.72 -20.51
CA LYS A 141 4.93 19.24 -21.10
C LYS A 141 5.86 18.66 -20.05
N THR A 142 5.95 19.32 -18.90
CA THR A 142 6.78 18.89 -17.77
C THR A 142 6.27 17.56 -17.22
N ILE A 143 4.96 17.43 -16.98
CA ILE A 143 4.37 16.17 -16.50
C ILE A 143 4.61 15.04 -17.50
N ALA A 144 4.38 15.28 -18.80
CA ALA A 144 4.61 14.28 -19.84
C ALA A 144 6.08 13.84 -19.92
N ALA A 145 7.02 14.78 -19.87
CA ALA A 145 8.45 14.49 -19.89
C ALA A 145 8.89 13.68 -18.66
N VAL A 146 8.47 14.09 -17.47
CA VAL A 146 8.78 13.40 -16.21
C VAL A 146 8.18 11.99 -16.21
N THR A 147 6.95 11.83 -16.69
CA THR A 147 6.27 10.52 -16.79
C THR A 147 7.04 9.56 -17.70
N LYS A 148 7.54 10.07 -18.83
CA LYS A 148 8.38 9.29 -19.75
C LYS A 148 9.69 8.86 -19.08
N SER A 149 10.40 9.79 -18.44
CA SER A 149 11.66 9.49 -17.72
C SER A 149 11.44 8.48 -16.60
N ILE A 150 10.33 8.58 -15.85
CA ILE A 150 9.98 7.60 -14.81
C ILE A 150 9.84 6.20 -15.42
N SER A 151 9.13 6.07 -16.54
CA SER A 151 8.93 4.78 -17.22
C SER A 151 10.28 4.19 -17.69
N GLU A 152 11.12 5.00 -18.31
CA GLU A 152 12.44 4.58 -18.81
C GLU A 152 13.36 4.10 -17.68
N ILE A 153 13.45 4.87 -16.59
CA ILE A 153 14.29 4.52 -15.44
C ILE A 153 13.73 3.33 -14.68
N THR A 154 12.40 3.24 -14.53
CA THR A 154 11.75 2.08 -13.89
C THR A 154 12.07 0.81 -14.67
N LYS A 155 11.96 0.86 -16.01
CA LYS A 155 12.34 -0.26 -16.87
C LYS A 155 13.82 -0.61 -16.77
N LYS A 156 14.71 0.39 -16.68
CA LYS A 156 16.16 0.18 -16.51
C LYS A 156 16.50 -0.49 -15.18
N LEU A 157 15.87 -0.04 -14.08
CA LEU A 157 16.17 -0.50 -12.73
C LEU A 157 15.56 -1.85 -12.39
N PHE A 158 14.30 -2.06 -12.79
CA PHE A 158 13.51 -3.24 -12.41
C PHE A 158 13.25 -4.18 -13.59
N GLY A 159 13.80 -3.85 -14.77
CA GLY A 159 13.84 -4.75 -15.91
C GLY A 159 12.46 -5.14 -16.45
N SER A 160 11.54 -4.19 -16.66
CA SER A 160 10.24 -4.58 -17.24
C SER A 160 10.40 -5.13 -18.67
N GLY A 161 10.43 -6.45 -18.74
CA GLY A 161 10.19 -7.26 -19.91
C GLY A 161 9.13 -8.29 -19.56
N GLU A 162 7.87 -7.96 -19.86
CA GLU A 162 6.75 -8.88 -20.12
C GLU A 162 5.96 -9.52 -18.97
N GLU A 163 6.53 -9.92 -17.82
CA GLU A 163 5.72 -10.79 -16.93
C GLU A 163 4.76 -10.09 -15.94
N ASP A 164 5.06 -8.88 -15.45
CA ASP A 164 4.31 -8.33 -14.31
C ASP A 164 3.24 -7.29 -14.65
N GLU A 165 3.38 -6.50 -15.71
CA GLU A 165 2.35 -5.49 -16.03
C GLU A 165 1.06 -6.17 -16.54
N ILE A 166 1.18 -7.24 -17.33
CA ILE A 166 0.02 -8.00 -17.83
C ILE A 166 -0.59 -8.87 -16.73
N LYS A 167 0.22 -9.47 -15.84
CA LYS A 167 -0.29 -10.21 -14.67
C LYS A 167 -0.89 -9.28 -13.62
N ALA A 168 -0.29 -8.12 -13.34
CA ALA A 168 -0.84 -7.14 -12.41
C ALA A 168 -2.10 -6.47 -12.96
N ALA A 169 -2.14 -6.16 -14.27
CA ALA A 169 -3.37 -5.69 -14.91
C ALA A 169 -4.45 -6.78 -14.94
N ARG A 170 -4.10 -8.05 -15.23
CA ARG A 170 -5.03 -9.18 -15.10
C ARG A 170 -5.50 -9.34 -13.66
N ARG A 171 -4.60 -9.29 -12.70
CA ARG A 171 -4.92 -9.45 -11.28
C ARG A 171 -5.83 -8.33 -10.80
N ALA A 172 -5.60 -7.08 -11.20
CA ALA A 172 -6.50 -5.97 -10.89
C ALA A 172 -7.87 -6.11 -11.58
N LEU A 173 -7.91 -6.60 -12.83
CA LEU A 173 -9.15 -6.91 -13.55
C LEU A 173 -9.95 -8.06 -12.89
N TYR A 174 -9.25 -9.09 -12.40
CA TYR A 174 -9.89 -10.25 -11.77
C TYR A 174 -10.17 -10.06 -10.27
N GLU A 175 -9.41 -9.22 -9.55
CA GLU A 175 -9.75 -8.82 -8.17
C GLU A 175 -11.06 -8.03 -8.15
N GLN A 176 -11.34 -7.18 -9.16
CA GLN A 176 -12.66 -6.58 -9.30
C GLN A 176 -13.75 -7.60 -9.65
N ALA A 177 -13.46 -8.60 -10.48
CA ALA A 177 -14.43 -9.62 -10.87
C ALA A 177 -14.72 -10.65 -9.76
N ASP A 178 -13.76 -10.90 -8.86
CA ASP A 178 -13.94 -11.80 -7.71
C ASP A 178 -14.69 -11.12 -6.55
N ILE A 179 -14.69 -9.78 -6.46
CA ILE A 179 -15.52 -9.01 -5.52
C ILE A 179 -17.02 -9.09 -5.91
N ASP A 180 -17.33 -9.18 -7.21
CA ASP A 180 -18.69 -9.26 -7.75
C ASP A 180 -19.14 -10.70 -8.10
N LYS A 181 -18.35 -11.72 -7.74
CA LYS A 181 -18.68 -13.11 -8.06
C LYS A 181 -19.75 -13.62 -7.09
N PRO A 182 -20.93 -14.03 -7.58
CA PRO A 182 -21.87 -14.75 -6.72
C PRO A 182 -21.21 -16.05 -6.24
N PRO A 183 -21.44 -16.47 -4.98
CA PRO A 183 -20.86 -17.69 -4.43
C PRO A 183 -21.21 -18.90 -5.31
N MET A 184 -20.25 -19.81 -5.48
CA MET A 184 -20.49 -21.02 -6.27
C MET A 184 -21.45 -21.95 -5.52
N PRO A 185 -22.20 -22.82 -6.22
CA PRO A 185 -23.13 -23.76 -5.58
C PRO A 185 -22.47 -24.64 -4.51
N GLU A 186 -21.19 -24.97 -4.69
CA GLU A 186 -20.38 -25.73 -3.74
C GLU A 186 -20.18 -24.95 -2.42
N ASP A 187 -19.85 -23.65 -2.51
CA ASP A 187 -19.71 -22.77 -1.34
C ASP A 187 -21.04 -22.54 -0.60
N MET A 188 -22.17 -22.64 -1.31
CA MET A 188 -23.51 -22.52 -0.72
C MET A 188 -23.88 -23.77 0.08
N VAL A 189 -23.43 -24.96 -0.34
CA VAL A 189 -23.66 -26.22 0.38
C VAL A 189 -22.87 -26.26 1.68
N ASP A 190 -21.62 -25.80 1.67
CA ASP A 190 -20.81 -25.73 2.88
C ASP A 190 -21.39 -24.74 3.90
N LYS A 191 -21.86 -23.57 3.43
CA LYS A 191 -22.54 -22.60 4.29
C LYS A 191 -23.90 -23.08 4.82
N LEU A 192 -24.61 -23.92 4.07
CA LEU A 192 -25.87 -24.52 4.51
C LEU A 192 -25.65 -25.56 5.63
N ASN A 193 -24.49 -26.23 5.64
CA ASN A 193 -24.10 -27.17 6.71
C ASN A 193 -23.70 -26.44 8.01
N GLU A 194 -23.22 -25.20 7.92
CA GLU A 194 -22.81 -24.37 9.07
C GLU A 194 -23.97 -23.62 9.73
N GLY A 195 -25.13 -23.52 9.06
CA GLY A 195 -26.34 -22.88 9.58
C GLY A 195 -27.27 -22.38 8.47
N PRO A 196 -28.42 -21.78 8.82
CA PRO A 196 -29.30 -21.17 7.83
C PRO A 196 -28.59 -20.02 7.11
N LEU A 197 -28.74 -19.97 5.78
CA LEU A 197 -28.18 -18.91 4.95
C LEU A 197 -28.73 -17.53 5.38
N PRO A 198 -27.91 -16.46 5.30
CA PRO A 198 -28.38 -15.08 5.45
C PRO A 198 -29.61 -14.78 4.56
N GLU A 199 -30.57 -14.00 5.06
CA GLU A 199 -31.85 -13.71 4.36
C GLU A 199 -31.66 -13.09 2.97
N ASP A 200 -30.56 -12.36 2.76
CA ASP A 200 -30.16 -11.75 1.49
C ASP A 200 -29.61 -12.75 0.46
N MET A 201 -29.32 -13.98 0.88
CA MET A 201 -28.79 -15.06 0.04
C MET A 201 -29.79 -16.22 -0.16
N ASN A 202 -31.01 -16.11 0.36
CA ASN A 202 -32.06 -17.09 0.10
C ASN A 202 -32.70 -16.83 -1.27
N PRO A 203 -32.51 -17.71 -2.28
CA PRO A 203 -33.09 -17.51 -3.61
C PRO A 203 -34.62 -17.61 -3.62
N TYR A 204 -35.24 -18.05 -2.52
CA TYR A 204 -36.69 -18.24 -2.39
C TYR A 204 -37.37 -17.23 -1.45
N GLY A 205 -36.66 -16.20 -0.97
CA GLY A 205 -37.23 -15.18 -0.08
C GLY A 205 -37.75 -15.75 1.24
N ASP A 206 -38.94 -15.35 1.68
CA ASP A 206 -39.56 -15.74 2.97
C ASP A 206 -40.12 -17.18 3.01
N TYR A 207 -39.64 -18.06 2.13
CA TYR A 207 -40.12 -19.43 2.04
C TYR A 207 -39.60 -20.27 3.22
N ARG A 208 -40.51 -20.66 4.12
CA ARG A 208 -40.26 -21.67 5.16
C ARG A 208 -40.89 -22.99 4.73
N VAL A 209 -40.08 -24.03 4.67
CA VAL A 209 -40.57 -25.40 4.44
C VAL A 209 -41.38 -25.80 5.67
N GLU A 210 -42.70 -25.95 5.52
CA GLU A 210 -43.50 -26.58 6.57
C GLU A 210 -43.07 -28.05 6.70
N GLU A 211 -42.72 -28.47 7.92
CA GLU A 211 -42.42 -29.87 8.20
C GLU A 211 -43.64 -30.72 7.85
N GLY A 212 -43.48 -31.62 6.88
CA GLY A 212 -44.55 -32.48 6.40
C GLY A 212 -45.00 -33.42 7.51
N LYS A 213 -46.18 -33.16 8.09
CA LYS A 213 -46.86 -34.15 8.93
C LYS A 213 -47.33 -35.29 8.02
N PHE A 214 -46.81 -36.49 8.26
CA PHE A 214 -47.33 -37.69 7.60
C PHE A 214 -48.75 -37.98 8.11
N LEU A 215 -49.66 -38.28 7.18
CA LEU A 215 -50.99 -38.79 7.51
C LEU A 215 -50.84 -40.19 8.14
N GLY A 216 -50.89 -40.26 9.48
CA GLY A 216 -50.76 -41.50 10.25
C GLY A 216 -50.23 -41.35 11.67
N ASP A 217 -49.63 -40.20 12.03
CA ASP A 217 -49.07 -39.96 13.37
C ASP A 217 -50.11 -39.39 14.36
N GLU A 218 -51.31 -39.99 14.39
CA GLU A 218 -52.18 -39.92 15.57
C GLU A 218 -52.23 -41.33 16.16
N GLU A 219 -51.67 -41.50 17.37
CA GLU A 219 -51.74 -42.76 18.13
C GLU A 219 -53.21 -43.17 18.28
N PRO A 220 -53.60 -44.41 17.92
CA PRO A 220 -54.94 -44.87 18.22
C PRO A 220 -55.05 -45.12 19.73
N LEU A 221 -56.11 -44.55 20.33
CA LEU A 221 -56.59 -44.76 21.71
C LEU A 221 -56.77 -46.25 22.06
#